data_AF-X1VHR9-F1
#
_entry.id   AF-X1VHR9-F1
#
_cell.length_a   1.000
_cell.length_b   1.000
_cell.length_c   1.000
_cell.angle_alpha   90.00
_cell.angle_beta   90.00
_cell.angle_gamma   90.00
#
_symmetry.space_group_name_H-M   'P 1'
#
loop_
_entity.id
_entity.type
_entity.pdbx_description
1 polymer ?
#
loop_
_entity_poly.entity_id
_entity_poly.type
_entity_poly.pdbx_seq_one_letter_code
_entity_poly.pdbx_strand_id
1 'polypeptide(L)'
;QALFLARDRIGKKPLYYTSQNGFFVFASEIKSILQCHNIQRKVDPDALDALLTFGYIPAPKTLFKNIFALSPARFISLRIVNHKLQMTGPMSYWQPKFKTDQTLTAQEYETETLRLLKESVKFRLMSDVPLGAFLSGGIDSSTIVALMAELSDKPVKTFSIGFQEEEYNELPYARRVAQHFKTDHHELIIKKENVEELLPALTWHYDEGFADSSALPTYFVSRMTREHVKVALSGDGGDELFAGYGSYQG
;
A
#
# COMPACT_ATOMS: atom_id res chain seq x y z
N GLN A 1 -31.96 10.72 4.68
CA GLN A 1 -30.72 10.54 3.90
C GLN A 1 -29.74 9.73 4.73
N ALA A 2 -28.86 8.94 4.11
CA ALA A 2 -27.87 8.12 4.80
C ALA A 2 -26.51 8.28 4.12
N LEU A 3 -25.43 8.31 4.91
CA LEU A 3 -24.06 8.24 4.42
C LEU A 3 -23.51 6.83 4.70
N PHE A 4 -22.93 6.22 3.68
CA PHE A 4 -22.32 4.90 3.78
C PHE A 4 -20.83 5.01 3.45
N LEU A 5 -20.00 4.48 4.35
CA LEU A 5 -18.54 4.49 4.24
C LEU A 5 -18.06 3.05 4.30
N ALA A 6 -17.29 2.61 3.31
CA ALA A 6 -16.70 1.27 3.31
C ALA A 6 -15.23 1.34 2.91
N ARG A 7 -14.40 0.55 3.60
CA ARG A 7 -13.01 0.33 3.24
C ARG A 7 -12.89 -0.98 2.47
N ASP A 8 -12.04 -1.01 1.45
CA ASP A 8 -11.87 -2.17 0.57
C ASP A 8 -11.43 -3.44 1.34
N ARG A 9 -11.53 -4.58 0.65
CA ARG A 9 -11.38 -5.92 1.27
C ARG A 9 -10.06 -6.11 2.00
N ILE A 10 -8.96 -5.60 1.44
CA ILE A 10 -7.61 -5.78 1.98
C ILE A 10 -7.13 -4.50 2.69
N GLY A 11 -7.85 -3.38 2.51
CA GLY A 11 -7.53 -2.11 3.15
C GLY A 11 -6.49 -1.29 2.41
N LYS A 12 -6.34 -1.48 1.09
CA LYS A 12 -5.38 -0.75 0.25
C LYS A 12 -5.57 0.76 0.33
N LYS A 13 -6.82 1.23 0.39
CA LYS A 13 -7.12 2.65 0.52
C LYS A 13 -7.41 2.99 1.98
N PRO A 14 -6.63 3.88 2.61
CA PRO A 14 -6.87 4.30 3.97
C PRO A 14 -8.21 5.03 4.08
N LEU A 15 -8.88 4.81 5.21
CA LEU A 15 -10.12 5.49 5.56
C LEU A 15 -10.14 5.67 7.08
N TYR A 16 -9.98 6.91 7.49
CA TYR A 16 -9.97 7.33 8.89
C TYR A 16 -11.25 8.06 9.22
N TYR A 17 -11.66 7.99 10.49
CA TYR A 17 -12.84 8.69 10.96
C TYR A 17 -12.74 9.07 12.43
N THR A 18 -13.58 10.02 12.83
CA THR A 18 -13.81 10.39 14.22
C THR A 18 -15.29 10.74 14.41
N SER A 19 -15.83 10.41 15.58
CA SER A 19 -17.21 10.70 15.97
C SER A 19 -17.20 11.29 17.36
N GLN A 20 -17.34 12.61 17.46
CA GLN A 20 -17.23 13.36 18.71
C GLN A 20 -18.18 14.56 18.70
N ASN A 21 -18.74 14.90 19.85
CA ASN A 21 -19.54 16.12 20.06
C ASN A 21 -20.71 16.29 19.07
N GLY A 22 -21.31 15.19 18.62
CA GLY A 22 -22.44 15.21 17.67
C GLY A 22 -22.05 15.36 16.19
N PHE A 23 -20.75 15.41 15.87
CA PHE A 23 -20.24 15.46 14.51
C PHE A 23 -19.51 14.18 14.15
N PHE A 24 -19.49 13.88 12.85
CA PHE A 24 -18.71 12.79 12.28
C PHE A 24 -17.87 13.33 11.13
N VAL A 25 -16.59 13.03 11.15
CA VAL A 25 -15.62 13.44 10.12
C VAL A 25 -14.91 12.18 9.64
N PHE A 26 -14.68 12.09 8.33
CA PHE A 26 -13.88 11.04 7.71
C PHE A 26 -12.98 11.62 6.64
N ALA A 27 -11.85 10.97 6.39
CA ALA A 27 -10.95 11.30 5.31
C ALA A 27 -10.07 10.09 4.96
N SER A 28 -9.41 10.14 3.81
CA SER A 28 -8.36 9.17 3.45
C SER A 28 -7.03 9.45 4.16
N GLU A 29 -6.88 10.61 4.79
CA GLU A 29 -5.65 11.06 5.45
C GLU A 29 -5.98 11.71 6.79
N ILE A 30 -5.23 11.38 7.84
CA ILE A 30 -5.46 11.88 9.20
C ILE A 30 -5.24 13.39 9.26
N LYS A 31 -4.23 13.91 8.54
CA LYS A 31 -3.94 15.35 8.52
C LYS A 31 -5.10 16.22 8.04
N SER A 32 -5.99 15.67 7.20
CA SER A 32 -7.23 16.33 6.78
C SER A 32 -8.25 16.44 7.92
N ILE A 33 -8.41 15.37 8.73
CA ILE A 33 -9.29 15.38 9.91
C ILE A 33 -8.77 16.38 10.95
N LEU A 34 -7.45 16.47 11.12
CA LEU A 34 -6.81 17.40 12.05
C LEU A 34 -6.96 18.88 11.67
N GLN A 35 -7.44 19.21 10.46
CA GLN A 35 -7.78 20.60 10.10
C GLN A 35 -9.13 21.05 10.68
N CYS A 36 -9.97 20.13 11.18
CA CYS A 36 -11.25 20.49 11.77
C CYS A 36 -11.06 21.10 13.17
N HIS A 37 -11.59 22.32 13.39
CA HIS A 37 -11.40 23.09 14.63
C HIS A 37 -11.78 22.34 15.92
N ASN A 38 -12.74 21.42 15.86
CA ASN A 38 -13.23 20.68 17.01
C ASN A 38 -12.45 19.38 17.30
N ILE A 39 -11.39 19.09 16.54
CA ILE A 39 -10.56 17.88 16.71
C ILE A 39 -9.21 18.28 17.31
N GLN A 40 -8.88 17.70 18.45
CA GLN A 40 -7.62 17.98 19.14
C GLN A 40 -6.50 17.07 18.63
N ARG A 41 -5.33 17.66 18.37
CA ARG A 41 -4.11 16.92 18.03
C ARG A 41 -3.46 16.37 19.31
N LYS A 42 -3.98 15.26 19.83
CA LYS A 42 -3.47 14.57 21.02
C LYS A 42 -2.93 13.20 20.65
N VAL A 43 -1.70 12.91 21.05
CA VAL A 43 -1.10 11.58 20.87
C VAL A 43 -1.77 10.58 21.80
N ASP A 44 -2.03 9.37 21.30
CA ASP A 44 -2.46 8.22 22.09
C ASP A 44 -1.23 7.43 22.60
N PRO A 45 -0.94 7.44 23.92
CA PRO A 45 0.20 6.74 24.48
C PRO A 45 0.23 5.24 24.16
N ASP A 46 -0.93 4.58 24.12
CA ASP A 46 -0.99 3.16 23.79
C ASP A 46 -0.65 2.90 22.31
N ALA A 47 -1.01 3.84 21.44
CA ALA A 47 -0.68 3.74 20.02
C ALA A 47 0.80 4.04 19.78
N LEU A 48 1.37 4.97 20.53
CA LEU A 48 2.81 5.24 20.51
C LEU A 48 3.60 4.03 21.02
N ASP A 49 3.17 3.41 22.12
CA ASP A 49 3.75 2.17 22.64
C ASP A 49 3.71 1.04 21.60
N ALA A 50 2.57 0.85 20.93
CA ALA A 50 2.43 -0.12 19.84
C ALA A 50 3.38 0.18 18.66
N LEU A 51 3.49 1.46 18.26
CA LEU A 51 4.41 1.87 17.19
C LEU A 51 5.87 1.54 17.54
N LEU A 52 6.29 1.83 18.77
CA LEU A 52 7.66 1.55 19.23
C LEU A 52 7.93 0.05 19.42
N THR A 53 6.89 -0.73 19.75
CA THR A 53 7.01 -2.18 19.98
C THR A 53 6.96 -2.99 18.68
N PHE A 54 6.04 -2.67 17.78
CA PHE A 54 5.75 -3.47 16.58
C PHE A 54 6.22 -2.82 15.28
N GLY A 55 6.64 -1.55 15.31
CA GLY A 55 6.97 -0.77 14.12
C GLY A 55 5.76 -0.24 13.35
N TYR A 56 4.53 -0.53 13.79
CA TYR A 56 3.29 -0.01 13.21
C TYR A 56 2.18 0.07 14.27
N ILE A 57 1.09 0.79 13.95
CA ILE A 57 -0.08 0.93 14.84
C ILE A 57 -1.22 0.02 14.33
N PRO A 58 -1.62 -1.02 15.09
CA PRO A 58 -2.71 -1.88 14.68
C PRO A 58 -4.06 -1.14 14.64
N ALA A 59 -4.78 -1.29 13.52
CA ALA A 59 -6.15 -0.82 13.41
C ALA A 59 -7.04 -1.47 14.51
N PRO A 60 -8.01 -0.74 15.09
CA PRO A 60 -8.52 0.55 14.64
C PRO A 60 -7.80 1.77 15.20
N LYS A 61 -6.75 1.61 16.03
CA LYS A 61 -6.02 2.74 16.61
C LYS A 61 -5.28 3.53 15.52
N THR A 62 -5.03 4.79 15.80
CA THR A 62 -4.10 5.68 15.10
C THR A 62 -3.21 6.33 16.15
N LEU A 63 -2.14 7.02 15.76
CA LEU A 63 -1.29 7.76 16.69
C LEU A 63 -2.07 8.86 17.43
N PHE A 64 -3.21 9.30 16.89
CA PHE A 64 -4.01 10.39 17.44
C PHE A 64 -5.22 9.87 18.20
N LYS A 65 -5.41 10.35 19.44
CA LYS A 65 -6.58 10.03 20.26
C LYS A 65 -7.86 10.41 19.52
N ASN A 66 -8.84 9.51 19.62
CA ASN A 66 -10.19 9.66 19.06
C ASN A 66 -10.24 9.74 17.52
N ILE A 67 -9.15 9.44 16.82
CA ILE A 67 -9.14 9.20 15.37
C ILE A 67 -8.90 7.71 15.16
N PHE A 68 -9.72 7.07 14.34
CA PHE A 68 -9.71 5.64 14.15
C PHE A 68 -9.55 5.29 12.67
N ALA A 69 -8.72 4.29 12.39
CA ALA A 69 -8.68 3.66 11.08
C ALA A 69 -9.84 2.67 10.95
N LEU A 70 -10.68 2.80 9.92
CA LEU A 70 -11.67 1.76 9.60
C LEU A 70 -10.89 0.52 9.16
N SER A 71 -11.02 -0.62 9.84
CA SER A 71 -10.28 -1.83 9.45
C SER A 71 -10.71 -2.33 8.05
N PRO A 72 -9.88 -3.14 7.36
CA PRO A 72 -10.23 -3.73 6.07
C PRO A 72 -11.59 -4.44 6.09
N ALA A 73 -12.25 -4.44 4.93
CA ALA A 73 -13.53 -5.13 4.71
C ALA A 73 -14.65 -4.73 5.67
N ARG A 74 -14.60 -3.52 6.22
CA ARG A 74 -15.65 -2.99 7.10
C ARG A 74 -16.33 -1.78 6.53
N PHE A 75 -17.56 -1.56 6.99
CA PHE A 75 -18.34 -0.38 6.66
C PHE A 75 -18.98 0.25 7.89
N ILE A 76 -19.30 1.54 7.76
CA ILE A 76 -20.07 2.35 8.71
C ILE A 76 -21.26 2.96 7.95
N SER A 77 -22.42 2.96 8.60
CA SER A 77 -23.62 3.64 8.09
C SER A 77 -24.04 4.74 9.06
N LEU A 78 -24.30 5.93 8.52
CA LEU A 78 -24.71 7.11 9.28
C LEU A 78 -26.08 7.58 8.83
N ARG A 79 -26.95 7.88 9.78
CA ARG A 79 -28.29 8.41 9.53
C ARG A 79 -28.59 9.53 10.52
N ILE A 80 -29.36 10.51 10.09
CA ILE A 80 -29.93 11.51 10.99
C ILE A 80 -31.35 11.07 11.32
N VAL A 81 -31.61 10.79 12.60
CA VAL A 81 -32.93 10.40 13.12
C VAL A 81 -33.26 11.33 14.28
N ASN A 82 -34.41 12.02 14.23
CA ASN A 82 -34.83 13.00 15.23
C ASN A 82 -33.74 14.06 15.52
N HIS A 83 -33.13 14.61 14.47
CA HIS A 83 -32.02 15.58 14.53
C HIS A 83 -30.75 15.08 15.26
N LYS A 84 -30.63 13.76 15.48
CA LYS A 84 -29.45 13.14 16.09
C LYS A 84 -28.76 12.25 15.07
N LEU A 85 -27.43 12.34 15.03
CA LEU A 85 -26.61 11.43 14.26
C LEU A 85 -26.64 10.05 14.92
N GLN A 86 -27.04 9.04 14.16
CA GLN A 86 -26.97 7.63 14.51
C GLN A 86 -25.93 6.96 13.63
N MET A 87 -25.01 6.24 14.26
CA MET A 87 -23.96 5.46 13.62
C MET A 87 -24.19 3.97 13.84
N THR A 88 -24.06 3.18 12.79
CA THR A 88 -24.07 1.71 12.84
C THR A 88 -22.76 1.17 12.27
N GLY A 89 -22.13 0.25 13.01
CA GLY A 89 -20.83 -0.33 12.69
C GLY A 89 -19.68 0.24 13.54
N PRO A 90 -18.42 -0.11 13.22
CA PRO A 90 -17.98 -0.84 12.03
C PRO A 90 -18.50 -2.28 11.92
N MET A 91 -19.02 -2.67 10.75
CA MET A 91 -19.45 -4.06 10.47
C MET A 91 -18.63 -4.66 9.35
N SER A 92 -18.24 -5.94 9.49
CA SER A 92 -17.54 -6.67 8.44
C SER A 92 -18.51 -7.07 7.32
N TYR A 93 -18.11 -6.88 6.07
CA TYR A 93 -18.82 -7.36 4.89
C TYR A 93 -18.06 -8.46 4.13
N TRP A 94 -16.79 -8.70 4.48
CA TRP A 94 -15.95 -9.70 3.83
C TRP A 94 -14.84 -10.16 4.77
N GLN A 95 -14.41 -11.42 4.59
CA GLN A 95 -13.21 -11.96 5.23
C GLN A 95 -12.58 -12.97 4.27
N PRO A 96 -11.24 -13.15 4.29
CA PRO A 96 -10.59 -14.20 3.52
C PRO A 96 -11.13 -15.56 3.95
N LYS A 97 -11.37 -16.44 2.98
CA LYS A 97 -11.77 -17.82 3.23
C LYS A 97 -10.60 -18.72 2.85
N PHE A 98 -9.95 -19.30 3.85
CA PHE A 98 -8.89 -20.28 3.65
C PHE A 98 -9.53 -21.66 3.49
N LYS A 99 -9.97 -21.97 2.27
CA LYS A 99 -10.43 -23.30 1.89
C LYS A 99 -9.57 -23.81 0.75
N THR A 100 -8.66 -24.73 1.07
CA THR A 100 -7.84 -25.41 0.06
C THR A 100 -8.67 -26.46 -0.65
N ASP A 101 -8.66 -26.44 -1.98
CA ASP A 101 -9.27 -27.50 -2.77
C ASP A 101 -8.27 -28.65 -2.95
N GLN A 102 -8.40 -29.68 -2.14
CA GLN A 102 -7.49 -30.83 -2.19
C GLN A 102 -7.68 -31.70 -3.44
N THR A 103 -8.64 -31.39 -4.31
CA THR A 103 -8.87 -32.14 -5.56
C THR A 103 -7.96 -31.67 -6.70
N LEU A 104 -7.38 -30.48 -6.60
CA LEU A 104 -6.48 -29.92 -7.63
C LEU A 104 -5.06 -30.45 -7.47
N THR A 105 -4.43 -30.73 -8.61
CA THR A 105 -3.00 -31.01 -8.74
C THR A 105 -2.16 -29.75 -8.62
N ALA A 106 -0.86 -29.91 -8.34
CA ALA A 106 0.08 -28.78 -8.29
C ALA A 106 0.09 -27.97 -9.59
N GLN A 107 0.03 -28.64 -10.75
CA GLN A 107 0.05 -27.97 -12.04
C GLN A 107 -1.23 -27.19 -12.33
N GLU A 108 -2.38 -27.65 -11.84
CA GLU A 108 -3.64 -26.89 -11.91
C GLU A 108 -3.56 -25.63 -11.03
N TYR A 109 -2.96 -25.72 -9.84
CA TYR A 109 -2.70 -24.55 -9.00
C TYR A 109 -1.76 -23.53 -9.66
N GLU A 110 -0.67 -23.98 -10.27
CA GLU A 110 0.26 -23.12 -11.00
C GLU A 110 -0.45 -22.40 -12.16
N THR A 111 -1.22 -23.16 -12.95
CA THR A 111 -1.98 -22.63 -14.08
C THR A 111 -3.00 -21.57 -13.64
N GLU A 112 -3.77 -21.88 -12.60
CA GLU A 112 -4.80 -20.95 -12.11
C GLU A 112 -4.17 -19.72 -11.44
N THR A 113 -3.06 -19.89 -10.72
CA THR A 113 -2.32 -18.77 -10.12
C THR A 113 -1.80 -17.82 -11.20
N LEU A 114 -1.17 -18.35 -12.25
CA LEU A 114 -0.69 -17.53 -13.37
C LEU A 114 -1.86 -16.85 -14.10
N ARG A 115 -2.98 -17.55 -14.31
CA ARG A 115 -4.19 -16.99 -14.92
C ARG A 115 -4.72 -15.80 -14.11
N LEU A 116 -4.84 -15.96 -12.78
CA LEU A 116 -5.33 -14.92 -11.87
C LEU A 116 -4.37 -13.72 -11.79
N LEU A 117 -3.05 -13.97 -11.73
CA LEU A 117 -2.04 -12.91 -11.75
C LEU A 117 -2.10 -12.11 -13.05
N LYS A 118 -2.15 -12.78 -14.20
CA LYS A 118 -2.26 -12.14 -15.51
C LYS A 118 -3.53 -11.32 -15.65
N GLU A 119 -4.66 -11.85 -15.17
CA GLU A 119 -5.94 -11.14 -15.15
C GLU A 119 -5.87 -9.88 -14.24
N SER A 120 -5.26 -10.01 -13.07
CA SER A 120 -5.05 -8.90 -12.13
C SER A 120 -4.18 -7.78 -12.72
N VAL A 121 -3.11 -8.12 -13.43
CA VAL A 121 -2.25 -7.15 -14.15
C VAL A 121 -3.02 -6.52 -15.29
N LYS A 122 -3.73 -7.31 -16.11
CA LYS A 122 -4.55 -6.81 -17.21
C LYS A 122 -5.57 -5.77 -16.74
N PHE A 123 -6.22 -5.99 -15.60
CA PHE A 123 -7.16 -5.01 -15.04
C PHE A 123 -6.50 -3.67 -14.68
N ARG A 124 -5.24 -3.68 -14.27
CA ARG A 124 -4.48 -2.47 -13.89
C ARG A 124 -3.81 -1.77 -15.07
N LEU A 125 -3.68 -2.46 -16.21
CA LEU A 125 -3.20 -1.87 -17.46
C LEU A 125 -4.27 -1.05 -18.19
N MET A 126 -5.55 -1.21 -17.84
CA MET A 126 -6.62 -0.33 -18.32
C MET A 126 -6.50 1.05 -17.65
N SER A 127 -5.75 1.96 -18.28
CA SER A 127 -5.51 3.30 -17.78
C SER A 127 -5.53 4.35 -18.89
N ASP A 128 -6.17 5.48 -18.63
CA ASP A 128 -6.18 6.64 -19.55
C ASP A 128 -4.89 7.48 -19.44
N VAL A 129 -3.95 7.05 -18.61
CA VAL A 129 -2.71 7.78 -18.32
C VAL A 129 -1.50 6.87 -18.46
N PRO A 130 -0.30 7.41 -18.75
CA PRO A 130 0.92 6.62 -18.79
C PRO A 130 1.15 5.88 -17.48
N LEU A 131 1.54 4.62 -17.60
CA LEU A 131 1.79 3.68 -16.51
C LEU A 131 3.21 3.12 -16.58
N GLY A 132 3.73 2.72 -15.42
CA GLY A 132 5.01 2.01 -15.30
C GLY A 132 4.97 0.98 -14.19
N ALA A 133 6.14 0.49 -13.80
CA ALA A 133 6.30 -0.45 -12.69
C ALA A 133 7.50 -0.09 -11.83
N PHE A 134 7.37 -0.30 -10.52
CA PHE A 134 8.53 -0.40 -9.64
C PHE A 134 9.15 -1.78 -9.86
N LEU A 135 10.45 -1.80 -10.16
CA LEU A 135 11.20 -3.03 -10.40
C LEU A 135 12.30 -3.16 -9.34
N SER A 136 12.35 -4.31 -8.70
CA SER A 136 13.41 -4.72 -7.78
C SER A 136 14.15 -5.93 -8.35
N GLY A 137 15.11 -6.48 -7.61
CA GLY A 137 15.76 -7.74 -7.99
C GLY A 137 14.91 -8.99 -7.71
N GLY A 138 13.80 -8.84 -6.98
CA GLY A 138 12.97 -9.93 -6.49
C GLY A 138 12.00 -10.52 -7.52
N ILE A 139 11.49 -11.71 -7.22
CA ILE A 139 10.58 -12.45 -8.10
C ILE A 139 9.22 -11.75 -8.27
N ASP A 140 8.73 -11.07 -7.24
CA ASP A 140 7.41 -10.44 -7.24
C ASP A 140 7.32 -9.30 -8.27
N SER A 141 8.20 -8.31 -8.15
CA SER A 141 8.25 -7.18 -9.09
C SER A 141 8.63 -7.64 -10.50
N SER A 142 9.53 -8.62 -10.62
CA SER A 142 9.90 -9.24 -11.90
C SER A 142 8.70 -9.91 -12.59
N THR A 143 7.85 -10.59 -11.82
CA THR A 143 6.63 -11.23 -12.33
C THR A 143 5.65 -10.19 -12.84
N ILE A 144 5.46 -9.09 -12.12
CA ILE A 144 4.61 -7.98 -12.57
C ILE A 144 5.15 -7.40 -13.88
N VAL A 145 6.45 -7.11 -13.97
CA VAL A 145 7.07 -6.58 -15.20
C VAL A 145 6.95 -7.56 -16.37
N ALA A 146 7.16 -8.85 -16.14
CA ALA A 146 7.02 -9.90 -17.16
C ALA A 146 5.61 -9.91 -17.74
N LEU A 147 4.59 -9.93 -16.88
CA LEU A 147 3.18 -9.94 -17.29
C LEU A 147 2.78 -8.63 -17.97
N MET A 148 3.28 -7.49 -17.49
CA MET A 148 3.05 -6.20 -18.15
C MET A 148 3.66 -6.17 -19.55
N ALA A 149 4.89 -6.66 -19.72
CA ALA A 149 5.58 -6.71 -21.00
C ALA A 149 4.89 -7.66 -21.99
N GLU A 150 4.37 -8.79 -21.51
CA GLU A 150 3.58 -9.72 -22.34
C GLU A 150 2.26 -9.08 -22.82
N LEU A 151 1.64 -8.26 -21.98
CA LEU A 151 0.32 -7.66 -22.24
C LEU A 151 0.37 -6.28 -22.92
N SER A 152 1.57 -5.73 -23.17
CA SER A 152 1.75 -4.37 -23.69
C SER A 152 2.46 -4.37 -25.04
N ASP A 153 1.95 -3.58 -25.99
CA ASP A 153 2.59 -3.38 -27.30
C ASP A 153 3.79 -2.43 -27.29
N LYS A 154 4.07 -1.81 -26.14
CA LYS A 154 5.14 -0.84 -25.94
C LYS A 154 6.04 -1.29 -24.79
N PRO A 155 7.34 -0.93 -24.81
CA PRO A 155 8.23 -1.16 -23.69
C PRO A 155 7.63 -0.63 -22.39
N VAL A 156 7.54 -1.49 -21.37
CA VAL A 156 7.10 -1.09 -20.03
C VAL A 156 8.12 -0.12 -19.45
N LYS A 157 7.66 1.00 -18.88
CA LYS A 157 8.54 1.90 -18.11
C LYS A 157 8.80 1.29 -16.74
N THR A 158 10.05 1.03 -16.41
CA THR A 158 10.43 0.42 -15.12
C THR A 158 11.33 1.36 -14.34
N PHE A 159 11.14 1.38 -13.02
CA PHE A 159 11.81 2.30 -12.11
C PHE A 159 12.44 1.53 -10.97
N SER A 160 13.75 1.68 -10.81
CA SER A 160 14.51 1.04 -9.75
C SER A 160 15.36 2.05 -9.02
N ILE A 161 15.62 1.73 -7.76
CA ILE A 161 16.45 2.52 -6.87
C ILE A 161 17.52 1.60 -6.31
N GLY A 162 18.71 2.16 -6.08
CA GLY A 162 19.80 1.46 -5.44
C GLY A 162 20.51 2.35 -4.44
N PHE A 163 21.42 1.75 -3.70
CA PHE A 163 22.28 2.44 -2.75
C PHE A 163 23.73 2.37 -3.24
N GLN A 164 24.60 3.25 -2.72
CA GLN A 164 26.02 3.23 -3.07
C GLN A 164 26.72 2.00 -2.49
N GLU A 165 26.24 1.54 -1.33
CA GLU A 165 26.68 0.33 -0.67
C GLU A 165 26.22 -0.90 -1.46
N GLU A 166 27.20 -1.67 -1.95
CA GLU A 166 26.96 -2.82 -2.82
C GLU A 166 26.10 -3.91 -2.17
N GLU A 167 26.20 -4.09 -0.85
CA GLU A 167 25.41 -5.05 -0.06
C GLU A 167 23.89 -4.78 -0.15
N TYR A 168 23.48 -3.52 -0.35
CA TYR A 168 22.07 -3.12 -0.43
C TYR A 168 21.64 -2.80 -1.88
N ASN A 169 22.50 -3.04 -2.87
CA ASN A 169 22.25 -2.61 -4.24
C ASN A 169 21.65 -3.73 -5.11
N GLU A 170 20.33 -3.70 -5.28
CA GLU A 170 19.62 -4.65 -6.15
C GLU A 170 19.61 -4.27 -7.64
N LEU A 171 20.15 -3.10 -8.02
CA LEU A 171 20.14 -2.62 -9.41
C LEU A 171 20.71 -3.62 -10.43
N PRO A 172 21.80 -4.38 -10.13
CA PRO A 172 22.29 -5.38 -11.08
C PRO A 172 21.24 -6.45 -11.43
N TYR A 173 20.39 -6.85 -10.49
CA TYR A 173 19.32 -7.82 -10.72
C TYR A 173 18.15 -7.20 -11.47
N ALA A 174 17.70 -6.01 -11.05
CA ALA A 174 16.65 -5.26 -11.75
C ALA A 174 17.02 -5.02 -13.22
N ARG A 175 18.28 -4.67 -13.49
CA ARG A 175 18.79 -4.46 -14.85
C ARG A 175 18.75 -5.72 -15.71
N ARG A 176 19.01 -6.91 -15.13
CA ARG A 176 18.89 -8.19 -15.86
C ARG A 176 17.45 -8.43 -16.30
N VAL A 177 16.48 -8.17 -15.41
CA VAL A 177 15.05 -8.31 -15.71
C VAL A 177 14.61 -7.30 -16.78
N ALA A 178 15.03 -6.04 -16.62
CA ALA A 178 14.77 -4.99 -17.58
C ALA A 178 15.30 -5.30 -18.99
N GLN A 179 16.52 -5.83 -19.08
CA GLN A 179 17.13 -6.27 -20.34
C GLN A 179 16.38 -7.46 -20.95
N HIS A 180 16.01 -8.45 -20.13
CA HIS A 180 15.30 -9.64 -20.58
C HIS A 180 13.94 -9.28 -21.21
N PHE A 181 13.19 -8.38 -20.58
CA PHE A 181 11.87 -7.94 -21.06
C PHE A 181 11.92 -6.67 -21.92
N LYS A 182 13.11 -6.17 -22.24
CA LYS A 182 13.33 -4.97 -23.10
C LYS A 182 12.53 -3.75 -22.64
N THR A 183 12.55 -3.48 -21.34
CA THR A 183 11.82 -2.36 -20.72
C THR A 183 12.53 -1.01 -20.94
N ASP A 184 11.78 0.08 -20.89
CA ASP A 184 12.33 1.44 -20.78
C ASP A 184 12.71 1.70 -19.31
N HIS A 185 13.96 1.41 -18.96
CA HIS A 185 14.42 1.27 -17.58
C HIS A 185 15.10 2.54 -17.06
N HIS A 186 14.68 2.98 -15.87
CA HIS A 186 15.21 4.13 -15.18
C HIS A 186 15.73 3.70 -13.79
N GLU A 187 16.97 4.09 -13.49
CA GLU A 187 17.61 3.80 -12.21
C GLU A 187 18.00 5.09 -11.49
N LEU A 188 17.87 5.11 -10.16
CA LEU A 188 18.35 6.18 -9.29
C LEU A 188 19.16 5.60 -8.14
N ILE A 189 20.41 6.06 -7.99
CA ILE A 189 21.23 5.75 -6.81
C ILE A 189 20.95 6.80 -5.74
N ILE A 190 20.43 6.34 -4.61
CA ILE A 190 20.21 7.17 -3.41
C ILE A 190 21.58 7.40 -2.76
N LYS A 191 21.93 8.67 -2.60
CA LYS A 191 23.09 9.08 -1.80
C LYS A 191 22.64 9.36 -0.37
N LYS A 192 23.52 9.14 0.60
CA LYS A 192 23.26 9.36 2.03
C LYS A 192 22.94 10.81 2.39
N GLU A 193 23.35 11.74 1.53
CA GLU A 193 23.11 13.16 1.71
C GLU A 193 21.59 13.44 1.73
N ASN A 194 21.13 14.16 2.76
CA ASN A 194 19.78 14.72 2.91
C ASN A 194 18.67 13.77 3.41
N VAL A 195 18.98 12.59 3.98
CA VAL A 195 17.95 11.73 4.61
C VAL A 195 17.23 12.45 5.76
N GLU A 196 17.96 13.22 6.57
CA GLU A 196 17.36 14.00 7.67
C GLU A 196 16.37 15.06 7.18
N GLU A 197 16.67 15.70 6.04
CA GLU A 197 15.80 16.71 5.42
C GLU A 197 14.52 16.11 4.83
N LEU A 198 14.51 14.80 4.59
CA LEU A 198 13.34 14.08 4.09
C LEU A 198 12.40 13.63 5.19
N LEU A 199 12.85 13.55 6.44
CA LEU A 199 12.01 13.11 7.56
C LEU A 199 10.71 13.93 7.66
N PRO A 200 10.72 15.28 7.59
CA PRO A 200 9.47 16.05 7.61
C PRO A 200 8.53 15.71 6.45
N ALA A 201 9.06 15.48 5.24
CA ALA A 201 8.25 15.12 4.07
C ALA A 201 7.67 13.71 4.21
N LEU A 202 8.47 12.74 4.68
CA LEU A 202 8.01 11.38 4.96
C LEU A 202 6.92 11.39 6.04
N THR A 203 7.17 12.05 7.18
CA THR A 203 6.17 12.16 8.25
C THR A 203 4.89 12.82 7.75
N TRP A 204 4.99 13.84 6.90
CA TRP A 204 3.82 14.47 6.29
C TRP A 204 3.03 13.49 5.40
N HIS A 205 3.70 12.73 4.54
CA HIS A 205 3.03 11.79 3.63
C HIS A 205 2.45 10.58 4.35
N TYR A 206 3.09 10.11 5.42
CA TYR A 206 2.65 8.93 6.19
C TYR A 206 1.74 9.25 7.39
N ASP A 207 1.39 10.52 7.61
CA ASP A 207 0.46 11.04 8.66
C ASP A 207 0.87 10.78 10.12
N GLU A 208 0.98 9.51 10.49
CA GLU A 208 1.30 9.02 11.83
C GLU A 208 2.67 8.32 11.90
N GLY A 209 3.31 8.12 10.75
CA GLY A 209 4.57 7.40 10.62
C GLY A 209 4.41 5.89 10.79
N PHE A 210 5.33 5.14 10.22
CA PHE A 210 5.48 3.70 10.41
C PHE A 210 6.97 3.38 10.29
N ALA A 211 7.47 2.45 11.11
CA ALA A 211 8.89 2.16 11.25
C ALA A 211 9.34 1.14 10.20
N ASP A 212 9.15 1.48 8.93
CA ASP A 212 9.57 0.66 7.80
C ASP A 212 10.73 1.35 7.07
N SER A 213 11.86 0.64 6.99
CA SER A 213 13.03 1.09 6.24
C SER A 213 12.73 1.29 4.75
N SER A 214 11.67 0.64 4.23
CA SER A 214 11.21 0.77 2.85
C SER A 214 10.58 2.14 2.53
N ALA A 215 10.21 2.94 3.54
CA ALA A 215 9.55 4.23 3.34
C ALA A 215 10.41 5.22 2.53
N LEU A 216 11.71 5.30 2.86
CA LEU A 216 12.68 6.15 2.18
C LEU A 216 12.89 5.74 0.70
N PRO A 217 13.25 4.49 0.39
CA PRO A 217 13.35 4.02 -0.99
C PRO A 217 12.03 4.23 -1.75
N THR A 218 10.88 3.89 -1.15
CA THR A 218 9.55 4.07 -1.76
C THR A 218 9.27 5.52 -2.14
N TYR A 219 9.66 6.48 -1.29
CA TYR A 219 9.52 7.90 -1.60
C TYR A 219 10.36 8.31 -2.82
N PHE A 220 11.63 7.90 -2.87
CA PHE A 220 12.52 8.24 -3.97
C PHE A 220 12.09 7.62 -5.29
N VAL A 221 11.73 6.34 -5.30
CA VAL A 221 11.24 5.69 -6.52
C VAL A 221 9.94 6.34 -6.98
N SER A 222 9.01 6.66 -6.06
CA SER A 222 7.77 7.37 -6.39
C SER A 222 8.04 8.76 -6.97
N ARG A 223 9.01 9.51 -6.41
CA ARG A 223 9.41 10.83 -6.90
C ARG A 223 9.95 10.76 -8.32
N MET A 224 10.89 9.85 -8.58
CA MET A 224 11.45 9.62 -9.92
C MET A 224 10.35 9.17 -10.90
N THR A 225 9.55 8.18 -10.52
CA THR A 225 8.45 7.66 -11.35
C THR A 225 7.46 8.75 -11.74
N ARG A 226 7.16 9.70 -10.85
CA ARG A 226 6.21 10.78 -11.10
C ARG A 226 6.63 11.72 -12.23
N GLU A 227 7.93 11.81 -12.53
CA GLU A 227 8.46 12.60 -13.64
C GLU A 227 8.10 12.00 -15.01
N HIS A 228 7.75 10.71 -15.04
CA HIS A 228 7.51 9.96 -16.28
C HIS A 228 6.08 9.43 -16.43
N VAL A 229 5.47 8.94 -15.34
CA VAL A 229 4.17 8.28 -15.36
C VAL A 229 3.31 8.71 -14.18
N LYS A 230 1.98 8.55 -14.32
CA LYS A 230 1.04 8.91 -13.24
C LYS A 230 0.71 7.74 -12.33
N VAL A 231 0.88 6.51 -12.81
CA VAL A 231 0.54 5.28 -12.11
C VAL A 231 1.70 4.30 -12.25
N ALA A 232 2.05 3.61 -11.17
CA ALA A 232 2.97 2.48 -11.21
C ALA A 232 2.36 1.26 -10.53
N LEU A 233 2.65 0.09 -11.08
CA LEU A 233 2.39 -1.19 -10.43
C LEU A 233 3.62 -1.60 -9.60
N SER A 234 3.40 -2.26 -8.48
CA SER A 234 4.45 -2.85 -7.64
C SER A 234 4.16 -4.35 -7.43
N GLY A 235 5.18 -5.07 -6.96
CA GLY A 235 5.07 -6.46 -6.53
C GLY A 235 4.52 -6.64 -5.11
N ASP A 236 4.17 -5.57 -4.40
CA ASP A 236 3.76 -5.63 -2.99
C ASP A 236 2.56 -6.56 -2.77
N GLY A 237 2.61 -7.34 -1.69
CA GLY A 237 1.61 -8.37 -1.39
C GLY A 237 2.02 -9.79 -1.78
N GLY A 238 3.10 -9.97 -2.55
CA GLY A 238 3.59 -11.29 -2.97
C GLY A 238 4.04 -12.13 -1.77
N ASP A 239 4.92 -11.59 -0.93
CA ASP A 239 5.39 -12.25 0.29
C ASP A 239 4.24 -12.63 1.25
N GLU A 240 3.22 -11.80 1.41
CA GLU A 240 2.05 -12.12 2.26
C GLU A 240 1.19 -13.23 1.68
N LEU A 241 1.02 -13.26 0.35
CA LEU A 241 0.18 -14.25 -0.33
C LEU A 241 0.87 -15.61 -0.45
N PHE A 242 2.19 -15.61 -0.65
CA PHE A 242 2.98 -16.82 -0.90
C PHE A 242 3.90 -17.21 0.26
N ALA A 243 3.77 -16.54 1.41
CA ALA A 243 4.57 -16.79 2.62
C ALA A 243 6.09 -16.63 2.41
N GLY A 244 6.49 -15.58 1.68
CA GLY A 244 7.88 -15.33 1.29
C GLY A 244 8.78 -14.74 2.39
N TYR A 245 8.20 -14.19 3.47
CA TYR A 245 9.00 -13.66 4.58
C TYR A 245 9.76 -14.76 5.32
N GLY A 246 11.08 -14.59 5.47
CA GLY A 246 11.94 -15.53 6.21
C GLY A 246 11.50 -15.73 7.67
N SER A 247 10.88 -14.73 8.29
CA SER A 247 10.30 -14.84 9.64
C SER A 247 9.16 -15.86 9.77
N TYR A 248 8.59 -16.32 8.65
CA TYR A 248 7.58 -17.39 8.65
C TYR A 248 8.17 -18.78 8.68
N GLN A 249 9.49 -18.93 8.47
CA GLN A 249 10.13 -20.24 8.38
C GLN A 249 10.39 -20.92 9.74
N GLY A 250 10.11 -20.24 10.86
CA GLY A 250 10.24 -20.78 12.21
C GLY A 250 11.63 -20.65 12.80
#